data_AF-A0AAX1VWC4-F1
#
_entry.id   AF-A0AAX1VWC4-F1
#
_cell.length_a   1.000
_cell.length_b   1.000
_cell.length_c   1.000
_cell.angle_alpha   90.00
_cell.angle_beta   90.00
_cell.angle_gamma   90.00
#
_symmetry.space_group_name_H-M   'P 1'
#
loop_
_entity.id
_entity.type
_entity.pdbx_description
1 polymer ?
#
loop_
_entity_poly.entity_id
_entity_poly.type
_entity_poly.pdbx_seq_one_letter_code
_entity_poly.pdbx_strand_id
1 'polypeptide(L)'
;MKKTPLALLLTLGLLQTPLAAFAATAPLDLVGPVSDYKIYVTENIEELVSHTQKFTDAVKKGDIATAKKLYAPTRVYYESVEPIAELFSDLDASIDSRVDDHEQGVTAEDFTGFHRLEYALFSQNTTKDQGPIADKLMSDVKDLEKRVADLTFPPEKVVGGAAALLEEVAATKISGEEDRYS
;
A
#
# COMPACT_ATOMS: atom_id res chain seq x y z
N MET A 1 -58.72 19.57 60.95
CA MET A 1 -59.19 20.43 59.84
C MET A 1 -58.01 20.64 58.91
N LYS A 2 -58.06 20.06 57.71
CA LYS A 2 -56.91 19.85 56.83
C LYS A 2 -56.48 21.17 56.16
N LYS A 3 -55.19 21.52 56.29
CA LYS A 3 -54.51 22.54 55.47
C LYS A 3 -53.58 21.80 54.51
N THR A 4 -53.66 22.10 53.21
CA THR A 4 -52.71 21.66 52.20
C THR A 4 -52.24 22.88 51.42
N PRO A 5 -50.92 23.07 51.20
CA PRO A 5 -50.39 24.24 50.49
C PRO A 5 -50.22 23.99 48.98
N LEU A 6 -50.04 25.13 48.32
CA LEU A 6 -49.70 25.43 46.93
C LEU A 6 -48.56 24.56 46.33
N ALA A 7 -48.67 24.17 45.05
CA ALA A 7 -47.50 23.92 44.20
C ALA A 7 -47.85 24.12 42.71
N LEU A 8 -47.18 25.13 42.14
CA LEU A 8 -47.13 25.50 40.73
C LEU A 8 -46.28 24.46 39.97
N LEU A 9 -46.83 23.74 38.99
CA LEU A 9 -46.04 22.88 38.11
C LEU A 9 -45.57 23.65 36.88
N LEU A 10 -44.28 23.98 36.86
CA LEU A 10 -43.52 24.28 35.64
C LEU A 10 -43.43 23.00 34.80
N THR A 11 -43.98 23.00 33.59
CA THR A 11 -43.71 21.95 32.60
C THR A 11 -42.43 22.28 31.84
N LEU A 12 -41.36 21.59 32.22
CA LEU A 12 -40.07 21.61 31.52
C LEU A 12 -40.22 20.84 30.20
N GLY A 13 -40.26 21.56 29.08
CA GLY A 13 -40.24 20.96 27.75
C GLY A 13 -38.87 20.33 27.47
N LEU A 14 -38.80 19.00 27.51
CA LEU A 14 -37.65 18.24 27.04
C LEU A 14 -37.57 18.36 25.51
N LEU A 15 -36.57 19.10 25.01
CA LEU A 15 -36.10 18.97 23.63
C LEU A 15 -35.49 17.56 23.47
N GLN A 16 -36.25 16.63 22.89
CA GLN A 16 -35.72 15.40 22.34
C GLN A 16 -35.21 15.69 20.92
N THR A 17 -33.96 16.13 20.79
CA THR A 17 -33.26 15.99 19.51
C THR A 17 -32.93 14.50 19.34
N PRO A 18 -33.43 13.82 18.30
CA PRO A 18 -33.04 12.44 18.06
C PRO A 18 -31.55 12.42 17.72
N LEU A 19 -30.75 11.76 18.55
CA LEU A 19 -29.44 11.28 18.15
C LEU A 19 -29.69 10.39 16.93
N ALA A 20 -29.20 10.80 15.76
CA ALA A 20 -29.19 9.95 14.59
C ALA A 20 -28.36 8.71 14.95
N ALA A 21 -29.04 7.58 15.17
CA ALA A 21 -28.39 6.30 15.27
C ALA A 21 -27.76 6.03 13.89
N PHE A 22 -26.42 6.05 13.82
CA PHE A 22 -25.74 5.43 12.68
C PHE A 22 -26.15 3.97 12.68
N ALA A 23 -27.02 3.58 11.74
CA ALA A 23 -27.31 2.18 11.51
C ALA A 23 -25.98 1.50 11.15
N ALA A 24 -25.61 0.45 11.86
CA ALA A 24 -24.47 -0.37 11.48
C ALA A 24 -24.73 -0.88 10.05
N THR A 25 -23.77 -0.66 9.14
CA THR A 25 -23.80 -1.24 7.79
C THR A 25 -23.94 -2.74 7.91
N ALA A 26 -24.87 -3.36 7.17
CA ALA A 26 -25.00 -4.81 7.19
C ALA A 26 -23.76 -5.42 6.52
N PRO A 27 -23.22 -6.55 7.00
CA PRO A 27 -22.05 -7.20 6.37
C PRO A 27 -22.22 -7.48 4.87
N LEU A 28 -23.45 -7.67 4.40
CA LEU A 28 -23.76 -7.87 2.98
C LEU A 28 -23.55 -6.61 2.13
N ASP A 29 -23.69 -5.41 2.70
CA ASP A 29 -23.49 -4.14 1.99
C ASP A 29 -22.01 -3.93 1.63
N LEU A 30 -21.08 -4.60 2.34
CA LEU A 30 -19.64 -4.51 2.09
C LEU A 30 -19.17 -5.46 0.97
N VAL A 31 -19.98 -6.44 0.55
CA VAL A 31 -19.58 -7.44 -0.45
C VAL A 31 -19.30 -6.78 -1.81
N GLY A 32 -20.17 -5.87 -2.26
CA GLY A 32 -20.01 -5.17 -3.53
C GLY A 32 -18.71 -4.34 -3.60
N PRO A 33 -18.54 -3.34 -2.72
CA PRO A 33 -17.34 -2.49 -2.72
C PRO A 33 -16.03 -3.27 -2.55
N VAL A 34 -16.01 -4.32 -1.72
CA VAL A 34 -14.81 -5.16 -1.54
C VAL A 34 -14.50 -5.97 -2.81
N SER A 35 -15.53 -6.42 -3.52
CA SER A 35 -15.35 -7.11 -4.81
C SER A 35 -14.80 -6.17 -5.88
N ASP A 36 -15.35 -4.95 -5.99
CA ASP A 36 -14.86 -3.92 -6.92
C ASP A 36 -13.41 -3.52 -6.60
N TYR A 37 -13.07 -3.42 -5.31
CA TYR A 37 -11.70 -3.15 -4.89
C TYR A 37 -10.75 -4.30 -5.22
N LYS A 38 -11.18 -5.56 -5.07
CA LYS A 38 -10.37 -6.71 -5.49
C LYS A 38 -10.09 -6.66 -6.99
N ILE A 39 -11.08 -6.29 -7.81
CA ILE A 39 -10.89 -6.10 -9.26
C ILE A 39 -9.83 -5.00 -9.52
N TYR A 40 -9.98 -3.84 -8.90
CA TYR A 40 -9.01 -2.74 -9.02
C TYR A 40 -7.58 -3.17 -8.65
N VAL A 41 -7.41 -3.92 -7.55
CA VAL A 41 -6.11 -4.41 -7.12
C VAL A 41 -5.55 -5.41 -8.13
N THR A 42 -6.37 -6.33 -8.64
CA THR A 42 -5.95 -7.29 -9.67
C THR A 42 -5.48 -6.57 -10.94
N GLU A 43 -6.22 -5.57 -11.44
CA GLU A 43 -5.85 -4.80 -12.64
C GLU A 43 -4.51 -4.06 -12.45
N ASN A 44 -4.28 -3.46 -11.28
CA ASN A 44 -2.99 -2.81 -10.98
C ASN A 44 -1.84 -3.82 -10.92
N ILE A 45 -2.05 -4.99 -10.34
CA ILE A 45 -1.02 -6.02 -10.27
C ILE A 45 -0.69 -6.58 -11.66
N GLU A 46 -1.67 -6.75 -12.54
CA GLU A 46 -1.42 -7.15 -13.93
C GLU A 46 -0.52 -6.12 -14.65
N GLU A 47 -0.80 -4.82 -14.46
CA GLU A 47 0.05 -3.75 -14.98
C GLU A 47 1.44 -3.72 -14.32
N LEU A 48 1.52 -3.95 -13.01
CA LEU A 48 2.79 -4.08 -12.28
C LEU A 48 3.64 -5.22 -12.86
N VAL A 49 3.07 -6.40 -13.12
CA VAL A 49 3.77 -7.54 -13.72
C VAL A 49 4.30 -7.16 -15.10
N SER A 50 3.46 -6.56 -15.95
CA SER A 50 3.81 -6.12 -17.31
C SER A 50 4.95 -5.09 -17.31
N HIS A 51 4.89 -4.11 -16.41
CA HIS A 51 5.89 -3.04 -16.31
C HIS A 51 7.18 -3.52 -15.65
N THR A 52 7.09 -4.36 -14.61
CA THR A 52 8.26 -4.99 -13.96
C THR A 52 9.02 -5.84 -14.95
N GLN A 53 8.34 -6.57 -15.85
CA GLN A 53 9.02 -7.34 -16.90
C GLN A 53 9.83 -6.43 -17.83
N LYS A 54 9.26 -5.31 -18.29
CA LYS A 54 9.96 -4.34 -19.16
C LYS A 54 11.14 -3.70 -18.43
N PHE A 55 10.96 -3.33 -17.17
CA PHE A 55 11.98 -2.71 -16.32
C PHE A 55 13.15 -3.67 -16.07
N THR A 56 12.87 -4.87 -15.59
CA THR A 56 13.89 -5.90 -15.29
C THR A 56 14.61 -6.36 -16.56
N ASP A 57 13.92 -6.47 -17.69
CA ASP A 57 14.55 -6.72 -18.99
C ASP A 57 15.53 -5.62 -19.39
N ALA A 58 15.18 -4.35 -19.17
CA ALA A 58 16.08 -3.21 -19.46
C ALA A 58 17.33 -3.25 -18.58
N VAL A 59 17.17 -3.53 -17.28
CA VAL A 59 18.30 -3.74 -16.35
C VAL A 59 19.21 -4.86 -16.85
N LYS A 60 18.65 -6.03 -17.19
CA LYS A 60 19.40 -7.20 -17.66
C LYS A 60 20.10 -6.98 -19.00
N LYS A 61 19.55 -6.12 -19.86
CA LYS A 61 20.18 -5.71 -21.13
C LYS A 61 21.28 -4.65 -20.95
N GLY A 62 21.41 -4.08 -19.76
CA GLY A 62 22.32 -2.97 -19.50
C GLY A 62 21.84 -1.62 -20.06
N ASP A 63 20.56 -1.51 -20.40
CA ASP A 63 19.96 -0.26 -20.88
C ASP A 63 19.54 0.61 -19.69
N ILE A 64 20.53 1.30 -19.11
CA ILE A 64 20.34 2.18 -17.95
C ILE A 64 19.31 3.28 -18.24
N ALA A 65 19.36 3.88 -19.43
CA ALA A 65 18.47 4.99 -19.77
C ALA A 65 17.00 4.55 -19.79
N THR A 66 16.71 3.41 -20.41
CA THR A 66 15.36 2.83 -20.42
C THR A 66 14.95 2.36 -19.03
N ALA A 67 15.84 1.71 -18.27
CA ALA A 67 15.53 1.25 -16.92
C ALA A 67 15.16 2.42 -15.98
N LYS A 68 15.95 3.51 -15.99
CA LYS A 68 15.64 4.72 -15.19
C LYS A 68 14.30 5.35 -15.58
N LYS A 69 13.98 5.40 -16.87
CA LYS A 69 12.70 5.92 -17.35
C LYS A 69 11.51 5.05 -16.90
N LEU A 70 11.71 3.74 -16.81
CA LEU A 70 10.66 2.79 -16.43
C LEU A 70 10.48 2.67 -14.91
N TYR A 71 11.47 3.05 -14.10
CA TYR A 71 11.46 2.88 -12.64
C TYR A 71 10.18 3.43 -11.98
N ALA A 72 9.99 4.75 -11.96
CA ALA A 72 8.84 5.36 -11.30
C ALA A 72 7.48 4.94 -11.91
N PRO A 73 7.27 4.93 -13.25
CA PRO A 73 6.00 4.48 -13.82
C PRO A 73 5.65 3.01 -13.51
N THR A 74 6.66 2.15 -13.25
CA THR A 74 6.41 0.77 -12.83
C THR A 74 5.93 0.72 -11.38
N ARG A 75 6.59 1.49 -10.49
CA ARG A 75 6.28 1.51 -9.06
C ARG A 75 4.88 2.02 -8.75
N VAL A 76 4.35 2.97 -9.52
CA VAL A 76 2.99 3.52 -9.32
C VAL A 76 1.94 2.43 -9.12
N TYR A 77 2.04 1.30 -9.84
CA TYR A 77 1.09 0.21 -9.70
C TYR A 77 1.23 -0.56 -8.38
N TYR A 78 2.45 -0.70 -7.84
CA TYR A 78 2.70 -1.29 -6.53
C TYR A 78 2.17 -0.39 -5.41
N GLU A 79 2.55 0.89 -5.45
CA GLU A 79 2.13 1.93 -4.51
C GLU A 79 0.60 2.06 -4.44
N SER A 80 -0.08 1.89 -5.58
CA SER A 80 -1.54 1.98 -5.68
C SER A 80 -2.27 0.83 -4.97
N VAL A 81 -1.57 -0.26 -4.63
CA VAL A 81 -2.12 -1.45 -3.98
C VAL A 81 -1.35 -1.84 -2.71
N GLU A 82 -0.47 -0.97 -2.23
CA GLU A 82 0.32 -1.12 -1.00
C GLU A 82 -0.51 -1.63 0.20
N PRO A 83 -1.76 -1.18 0.44
CA PRO A 83 -2.59 -1.67 1.56
C PRO A 83 -2.90 -3.18 1.51
N ILE A 84 -2.77 -3.79 0.34
CA ILE A 84 -2.93 -5.23 0.15
C ILE A 84 -1.56 -5.91 0.04
N ALA A 85 -0.57 -5.27 -0.58
CA ALA A 85 0.78 -5.81 -0.69
C ALA A 85 1.44 -5.99 0.70
N GLU A 86 1.27 -5.03 1.61
CA GLU A 86 1.82 -5.04 2.97
C GLU A 86 1.31 -6.21 3.84
N LEU A 87 0.20 -6.85 3.44
CA LEU A 87 -0.32 -8.05 4.12
C LEU A 87 0.63 -9.25 3.96
N PHE A 88 1.52 -9.21 2.97
CA PHE A 88 2.56 -10.19 2.71
C PHE A 88 3.92 -9.60 3.08
N SER A 89 4.16 -9.37 4.37
CA SER A 89 5.34 -8.64 4.86
C SER A 89 6.68 -9.18 4.37
N ASP A 90 6.79 -10.50 4.14
CA ASP A 90 7.98 -11.12 3.56
C ASP A 90 8.24 -10.65 2.13
N LEU A 91 7.16 -10.57 1.36
CA LEU A 91 7.19 -10.23 -0.05
C LEU A 91 7.30 -8.73 -0.26
N ASP A 92 6.59 -7.96 0.56
CA ASP A 92 6.66 -6.50 0.59
C ASP A 92 8.09 -6.02 0.88
N ALA A 93 8.71 -6.50 1.97
CA ALA A 93 10.11 -6.21 2.26
C ALA A 93 11.05 -6.64 1.13
N SER A 94 10.77 -7.76 0.47
CA SER A 94 11.59 -8.25 -0.65
C SER A 94 11.46 -7.40 -1.93
N ILE A 95 10.29 -6.80 -2.15
CA ILE A 95 9.99 -5.98 -3.33
C ILE A 95 10.42 -4.53 -3.09
N ASP A 96 10.19 -3.99 -1.89
CA ASP A 96 10.15 -2.55 -1.66
C ASP A 96 10.83 -2.05 -0.37
N SER A 97 11.62 -2.89 0.31
CA SER A 97 12.44 -2.40 1.43
C SER A 97 13.40 -1.29 1.00
N ARG A 98 13.59 -0.32 1.89
CA ARG A 98 14.52 0.79 1.73
C ARG A 98 15.81 0.49 2.46
N VAL A 99 16.86 1.22 2.09
CA VAL A 99 18.18 1.04 2.71
C VAL A 99 18.18 1.22 4.24
N ASP A 100 17.28 2.03 4.79
CA ASP A 100 17.18 2.27 6.24
C ASP A 100 16.52 1.10 7.00
N ASP A 101 15.86 0.18 6.27
CA ASP A 101 15.28 -1.04 6.84
C ASP A 101 16.33 -2.14 7.07
N HIS A 102 17.58 -1.91 6.63
CA HIS A 102 18.68 -2.87 6.76
C HIS A 102 19.84 -2.34 7.59
N GLU A 103 20.29 -3.11 8.59
CA GLU A 103 21.41 -2.73 9.48
C GLU A 103 22.72 -2.47 8.72
N GLN A 104 22.93 -3.19 7.61
CA GLN A 104 24.13 -3.05 6.76
C GLN A 104 23.91 -2.08 5.59
N GLY A 105 22.79 -1.37 5.57
CA GLY A 105 22.43 -0.43 4.52
C GLY A 105 22.58 -1.03 3.12
N VAL A 106 23.20 -0.29 2.20
CA VAL A 106 23.35 -0.71 0.79
C VAL A 106 24.18 -1.98 0.60
N THR A 107 24.87 -2.44 1.64
CA THR A 107 25.71 -3.66 1.60
C THR A 107 25.00 -4.89 2.14
N ALA A 108 23.78 -4.75 2.66
CA ALA A 108 23.01 -5.88 3.18
C ALA A 108 22.68 -6.87 2.05
N GLU A 109 22.79 -8.17 2.34
CA GLU A 109 22.51 -9.23 1.37
C GLU A 109 21.02 -9.33 1.04
N ASP A 110 20.16 -8.96 1.99
CA ASP A 110 18.71 -8.93 1.91
C ASP A 110 18.16 -7.63 1.30
N PHE A 111 19.00 -6.60 1.10
CA PHE A 111 18.60 -5.40 0.36
C PHE A 111 18.45 -5.70 -1.13
N THR A 112 17.22 -5.98 -1.53
CA THR A 112 16.82 -6.42 -2.87
C THR A 112 15.71 -5.52 -3.44
N GLY A 113 14.91 -6.01 -4.39
CA GLY A 113 13.75 -5.26 -4.88
C GLY A 113 14.06 -3.98 -5.66
N PHE A 114 13.08 -3.08 -5.69
CA PHE A 114 13.10 -1.83 -6.44
C PHE A 114 14.21 -0.89 -5.96
N HIS A 115 14.32 -0.62 -4.66
CA HIS A 115 15.30 0.35 -4.14
C HIS A 115 16.76 -0.12 -4.27
N ARG A 116 17.01 -1.43 -4.27
CA ARG A 116 18.34 -1.94 -4.62
C ARG A 116 18.71 -1.60 -6.07
N LEU A 117 17.77 -1.74 -6.99
CA LEU A 117 17.96 -1.40 -8.39
C LEU A 117 18.00 0.13 -8.61
N GLU A 118 17.22 0.89 -7.84
CA GLU A 118 17.28 2.34 -7.80
C GLU A 118 18.69 2.83 -7.46
N TYR A 119 19.27 2.31 -6.36
CA TYR A 119 20.64 2.63 -5.97
C TYR A 119 21.64 2.34 -7.10
N ALA A 120 21.54 1.16 -7.73
CA ALA A 120 22.42 0.79 -8.83
C ALA A 120 22.29 1.74 -10.04
N LEU A 121 21.06 2.08 -10.43
CA LEU A 121 20.75 2.84 -11.64
C LEU A 121 20.98 4.36 -11.47
N PHE A 122 20.58 4.92 -10.33
CA PHE A 122 20.53 6.37 -10.14
C PHE A 122 21.77 6.89 -9.41
N SER A 123 22.22 6.20 -8.37
CA SER A 123 23.43 6.57 -7.62
C SER A 123 24.70 6.06 -8.29
N GLN A 124 24.74 4.77 -8.62
CA GLN A 124 25.95 4.12 -9.16
C GLN A 124 26.05 4.13 -10.69
N ASN A 125 24.96 4.51 -11.37
CA ASN A 125 24.85 4.54 -12.83
C ASN A 125 25.35 3.24 -13.51
N THR A 126 24.90 2.10 -13.02
CA THR A 126 25.35 0.77 -13.47
C THR A 126 24.23 -0.27 -13.41
N THR A 127 24.31 -1.27 -14.28
CA THR A 127 23.52 -2.53 -14.19
C THR A 127 24.41 -3.74 -13.90
N LYS A 128 25.70 -3.51 -13.65
CA LYS A 128 26.66 -4.58 -13.41
C LYS A 128 26.21 -5.41 -12.21
N ASP A 129 26.17 -6.73 -12.39
CA ASP A 129 25.78 -7.71 -11.37
C ASP A 129 24.34 -7.56 -10.85
N GLN A 130 23.48 -6.77 -11.52
CA GLN A 130 22.07 -6.55 -11.10
C GLN A 130 21.08 -7.56 -11.71
N GLY A 131 21.54 -8.43 -12.62
CA GLY A 131 20.69 -9.46 -13.24
C GLY A 131 19.94 -10.33 -12.22
N PRO A 132 20.62 -10.89 -11.20
CA PRO A 132 19.95 -11.67 -10.16
C PRO A 132 18.92 -10.88 -9.34
N ILE A 133 19.18 -9.60 -9.05
CA ILE A 133 18.22 -8.74 -8.33
C ILE A 133 16.98 -8.50 -9.20
N ALA A 134 17.17 -8.22 -10.49
CA ALA A 134 16.08 -8.05 -11.45
C ALA A 134 15.24 -9.33 -11.62
N ASP A 135 15.89 -10.50 -11.68
CA ASP A 135 15.21 -11.79 -11.74
C ASP A 135 14.40 -12.08 -10.46
N LYS A 136 14.97 -11.76 -9.30
CA LYS A 136 14.29 -11.90 -8.01
C LYS A 136 13.06 -10.98 -7.93
N LEU A 137 13.21 -9.70 -8.25
CA LEU A 137 12.08 -8.74 -8.26
C LEU A 137 10.94 -9.24 -9.16
N MET A 138 11.24 -9.69 -10.38
CA MET A 138 10.19 -10.22 -11.27
C MET A 138 9.54 -11.50 -10.72
N SER A 139 10.31 -12.36 -10.05
CA SER A 139 9.77 -13.54 -9.38
C SER A 139 8.83 -13.17 -8.23
N ASP A 140 9.24 -12.22 -7.41
CA ASP A 140 8.48 -11.77 -6.24
C ASP A 140 7.17 -11.09 -6.66
N VAL A 141 7.19 -10.23 -7.69
CA VAL A 141 5.98 -9.61 -8.24
C VAL A 141 4.99 -10.66 -8.81
N LYS A 142 5.49 -11.75 -9.40
CA LYS A 142 4.63 -12.88 -9.82
C LYS A 142 4.12 -13.72 -8.66
N ASP A 143 4.84 -13.77 -7.54
CA ASP A 143 4.34 -14.39 -6.33
C ASP A 143 3.23 -13.52 -5.72
N LEU A 144 3.39 -12.20 -5.72
CA LEU A 144 2.38 -11.26 -5.22
C LEU A 144 1.08 -11.42 -6.00
N GLU A 145 1.15 -11.48 -7.32
CA GLU A 145 0.01 -11.73 -8.20
C GLU A 145 -0.77 -12.99 -7.78
N LYS A 146 -0.08 -14.10 -7.54
CA LYS A 146 -0.71 -15.35 -7.13
C LYS A 146 -1.33 -15.24 -5.73
N ARG A 147 -0.59 -14.69 -4.77
CA ARG A 147 -1.06 -14.56 -3.39
C ARG A 147 -2.29 -13.65 -3.29
N VAL A 148 -2.34 -12.58 -4.08
CA VAL A 148 -3.48 -11.65 -4.12
C VAL A 148 -4.69 -12.29 -4.82
N ALA A 149 -4.48 -13.06 -5.88
CA ALA A 149 -5.56 -13.80 -6.53
C ALA A 149 -6.28 -14.76 -5.54
N ASP A 150 -5.50 -15.45 -4.70
CA ASP A 150 -6.00 -16.39 -3.69
C ASP A 150 -6.54 -15.71 -2.41
N LEU A 151 -6.19 -14.44 -2.18
CA LEU A 151 -6.59 -13.71 -0.98
C LEU A 151 -8.08 -13.39 -0.96
N THR A 152 -8.76 -13.73 0.13
CA THR A 152 -10.07 -13.14 0.45
C THR A 152 -9.84 -11.81 1.15
N PHE A 153 -10.33 -10.72 0.57
CA PHE A 153 -10.07 -9.38 1.08
C PHE A 153 -10.91 -9.12 2.33
N PRO A 154 -10.28 -8.95 3.51
CA PRO A 154 -11.01 -8.61 4.72
C PRO A 154 -11.52 -7.15 4.59
N PRO A 155 -12.84 -6.89 4.70
CA PRO A 155 -13.37 -5.53 4.53
C PRO A 155 -12.71 -4.49 5.44
N GLU A 156 -12.34 -4.88 6.66
CA GLU A 156 -11.63 -4.04 7.62
C GLU A 156 -10.21 -3.68 7.19
N LYS A 157 -9.54 -4.55 6.43
CA LYS A 157 -8.22 -4.28 5.86
C LYS A 157 -8.31 -3.36 4.64
N VAL A 158 -9.34 -3.53 3.82
CA VAL A 158 -9.61 -2.61 2.68
C VAL A 158 -9.83 -1.18 3.18
N VAL A 159 -10.67 -0.99 4.19
CA VAL A 159 -10.98 0.35 4.71
C VAL A 159 -9.83 0.90 5.57
N GLY A 160 -9.26 0.06 6.46
CA GLY A 160 -8.18 0.48 7.36
C GLY A 160 -6.88 0.79 6.63
N GLY A 161 -6.57 0.04 5.58
CA GLY A 161 -5.35 0.21 4.80
C GLY A 161 -5.29 1.52 4.02
N ALA A 162 -6.43 2.08 3.58
CA ALA A 162 -6.46 3.41 2.97
C ALA A 162 -6.08 4.54 3.96
N ALA A 163 -6.45 4.39 5.24
CA ALA A 163 -6.03 5.33 6.28
C ALA A 163 -4.54 5.20 6.58
N ALA A 164 -4.04 3.96 6.69
CA ALA A 164 -2.62 3.67 6.89
C ALA A 164 -1.75 4.28 5.77
N LEU A 165 -2.17 4.15 4.51
CA LEU A 165 -1.46 4.75 3.37
C LEU A 165 -1.34 6.28 3.47
N LEU A 166 -2.42 6.98 3.85
CA LEU A 166 -2.35 8.44 4.01
C LEU A 166 -1.46 8.86 5.18
N GLU A 167 -1.43 8.08 6.25
CA GLU A 167 -0.52 8.29 7.37
C GLU A 167 0.93 8.06 6.96
N GLU A 168 1.19 7.03 6.16
CA GLU A 168 2.52 6.74 5.61
C GLU A 168 3.01 7.83 4.67
N VAL A 169 2.17 8.30 3.74
CA VAL A 169 2.51 9.43 2.88
C VAL A 169 2.95 10.64 3.69
N ALA A 170 2.26 10.91 4.80
CA ALA A 170 2.60 12.01 5.71
C ALA A 170 3.87 11.74 6.53
N ALA A 171 4.16 10.49 6.88
CA ALA A 171 5.27 10.11 7.74
C ALA A 171 6.60 9.98 6.98
N THR A 172 6.60 9.33 5.81
CA THR A 172 7.84 8.87 5.14
C THR A 172 7.95 9.42 3.71
N LYS A 173 6.85 9.55 2.97
CA LYS A 173 6.93 9.95 1.54
C LYS A 173 7.10 11.46 1.35
N ILE A 174 6.61 12.29 2.28
CA ILE A 174 6.69 13.76 2.16
C ILE A 174 8.12 14.33 2.29
N SER A 175 9.00 13.65 3.01
CA SER A 175 10.42 14.02 3.18
C SER A 175 11.31 13.51 2.05
N GLY A 176 10.78 12.68 1.15
CA GLY A 176 11.54 12.03 0.08
C GLY A 176 12.39 10.85 0.58
N GLU A 177 11.98 10.17 1.64
CA GLU A 177 12.72 9.00 2.18
C GLU A 177 12.56 7.74 1.32
N GLU A 178 11.47 7.69 0.55
CA GLU A 178 11.10 6.58 -0.33
C GLU A 178 12.12 6.41 -1.46
N ASP A 179 12.11 7.33 -2.43
CA ASP A 179 13.00 7.33 -3.59
C ASP A 179 14.19 8.27 -3.37
N ARG A 180 15.13 7.88 -2.51
CA ARG A 180 16.24 8.77 -2.11
C ARG A 180 17.31 8.99 -3.19
N TYR A 181 17.31 8.17 -4.24
CA TYR A 181 18.33 8.24 -5.29
C TYR A 181 17.80 8.79 -6.61
N SER A 182 16.49 8.72 -6.87
CA SER A 182 15.87 8.98 -8.18
C SER A 182 15.08 10.29 -8.32
#